data_AF-A0A2D4MXE7-F1
#
_entry.id   AF-A0A2D4MXE7-F1
#
_cell.length_a   1.000
_cell.length_b   1.000
_cell.length_c   1.000
_cell.angle_alpha   90.00
_cell.angle_beta   90.00
_cell.angle_gamma   90.00
#
_symmetry.space_group_name_H-M   'P 1'
#
loop_
_entity.id
_entity.type
_entity.pdbx_description
1 polymer ?
#
loop_
_entity_poly.entity_id
_entity_poly.type
_entity_poly.pdbx_seq_one_letter_code
_entity_poly.pdbx_strand_id
1 'polypeptide(L)'
;ITTGPNTRRCECKAGYIGNGMQCFKEVIPPTDRCLEENGQCHVEAICTDLHFEDKTVGVFHLQSPTGKYNFTYEEAEASCAAEGATLATLQQLSAAQQMGFHLCIVGWLFNHTAGYPTVYPSQNCGTHHVGIVNYGYRNNVSEKWDAYCYQIQDVQCNCRDGYIGDGYSCTGSLLDVLAQEANFSVFFSIILNFANTTQEGVDFLNFLSEDIAYKTLFVPLNSGFGDNTSLSLKDVKLHASLPDVILSSFNLTAGTIIPSQAGYNLSIAESLSHTFLIVSELINNTVIVEWDILASNGIIHAIQSPLKVPPQYNQVSSTVKPSAAMTIGISTVFAIVLLCATIAGLSYFCIKRRNQLINFHYFRAELDDDEPTWQERCPHLVSIPNPIYGADSSIYEPFEESLHREDFLDTEDILGQ
;
A
#
# COMPACT_ATOMS: atom_id res chain seq x y z
N ILE A 1 11.32 -18.92 53.51
CA ILE A 1 10.00 -19.31 52.95
C ILE A 1 9.56 -20.55 53.69
N THR A 2 8.48 -20.48 54.48
CA THR A 2 8.05 -21.57 55.37
C THR A 2 6.99 -22.39 54.66
N THR A 3 7.33 -23.58 54.18
CA THR A 3 6.35 -24.56 53.71
C THR A 3 5.85 -25.37 54.91
N GLY A 4 4.55 -25.64 54.97
CA GLY A 4 3.97 -26.50 56.00
C GLY A 4 4.49 -27.94 55.90
N PRO A 5 4.31 -28.77 56.95
CA PRO A 5 4.73 -30.17 56.92
C PRO A 5 4.12 -30.89 55.71
N ASN A 6 4.97 -31.65 55.00
CA ASN A 6 4.68 -32.36 53.73
C ASN A 6 4.36 -31.49 52.50
N THR A 7 4.65 -30.19 52.52
CA THR A 7 4.54 -29.35 51.31
C THR A 7 5.92 -28.98 50.76
N ARG A 8 6.13 -29.22 49.46
CA ARG A 8 7.31 -28.78 48.72
C ARG A 8 6.91 -27.63 47.80
N ARG A 9 7.65 -26.52 47.84
CA ARG A 9 7.53 -25.42 46.89
C ARG A 9 8.72 -25.47 45.95
N CYS A 10 8.46 -25.54 44.66
CA CYS A 10 9.48 -25.42 43.63
C CYS A 10 9.48 -23.96 43.13
N GLU A 11 10.66 -23.40 42.89
CA GLU A 11 10.86 -22.09 42.29
C GLU A 11 11.90 -22.23 41.17
N CYS A 12 11.76 -21.44 40.12
CA CYS A 12 12.72 -21.44 39.03
C CYS A 12 14.05 -20.80 39.47
N LYS A 13 15.16 -21.22 38.87
CA LYS A 13 16.47 -20.61 39.11
C LYS A 13 16.52 -19.19 38.51
N ALA A 14 17.46 -18.37 38.98
CA ALA A 14 17.68 -17.02 38.43
C ALA A 14 17.85 -17.06 36.89
N GLY A 15 17.21 -16.12 36.20
CA GLY A 15 17.14 -16.08 34.72
C GLY A 15 16.12 -17.04 34.10
N TYR A 16 15.26 -17.67 34.92
CA TYR A 16 14.15 -18.50 34.47
C TYR A 16 12.84 -18.07 35.14
N ILE A 17 11.76 -18.07 34.36
CA ILE A 17 10.40 -17.75 34.81
C ILE A 17 9.51 -18.99 34.70
N GLY A 18 8.61 -19.17 35.67
CA GLY A 18 7.63 -20.26 35.66
C GLY A 18 7.16 -20.66 37.05
N ASN A 19 6.50 -21.81 37.15
CA ASN A 19 5.88 -22.30 38.39
C ASN A 19 6.81 -23.22 39.22
N GLY A 20 8.10 -23.26 38.90
CA GLY A 20 9.10 -24.11 39.54
C GLY A 20 9.11 -25.58 39.09
N MET A 21 8.06 -26.05 38.39
CA MET A 21 8.05 -27.36 37.72
C MET A 21 8.37 -27.21 36.22
N GLN A 22 7.85 -26.15 35.61
CA GLN A 22 8.11 -25.75 34.24
C GLN A 22 8.77 -24.38 34.29
N CYS A 23 10.04 -24.33 33.91
CA CYS A 23 10.87 -23.14 33.96
C CYS A 23 11.42 -22.87 32.57
N PHE A 24 11.08 -21.71 32.01
CA PHE A 24 11.63 -21.24 30.75
C PHE A 24 12.61 -20.13 31.01
N LYS A 25 13.58 -19.96 30.10
CA LYS A 25 14.50 -18.83 30.18
C LYS A 25 13.68 -17.55 30.12
N GLU A 26 14.02 -16.60 30.99
CA GLU A 26 13.44 -15.27 30.96
C GLU A 26 13.69 -14.64 29.59
N VAL A 27 12.62 -14.17 28.97
CA VAL A 27 12.68 -13.56 27.64
C VAL A 27 13.07 -12.09 27.82
N ILE A 28 14.14 -11.71 27.13
CA ILE A 28 14.47 -10.30 26.93
C ILE A 28 13.52 -9.81 25.83
N PRO A 29 12.72 -8.75 26.08
CA PRO A 29 11.87 -8.17 25.04
C PRO A 29 12.69 -7.89 23.77
N PRO A 30 12.16 -8.18 22.57
CA PRO A 30 12.85 -7.81 21.35
C PRO A 30 13.06 -6.28 21.33
N THR A 31 14.27 -5.86 20.95
CA THR A 31 14.51 -4.47 20.59
C THR A 31 13.84 -4.22 19.24
N ASP A 32 13.18 -3.07 19.08
CA ASP A 32 12.62 -2.64 17.80
C ASP A 32 13.71 -2.63 16.71
N ARG A 33 13.59 -3.53 15.74
CA ARG A 33 14.55 -3.71 14.64
C ARG A 33 14.51 -2.56 13.65
N CYS A 34 13.44 -1.77 13.62
CA CYS A 34 13.39 -0.55 12.81
C CYS A 34 14.38 0.51 13.28
N LEU A 35 14.88 0.42 14.53
CA LEU A 35 15.94 1.29 15.03
C LEU A 35 17.32 0.97 14.45
N GLU A 36 17.51 -0.22 13.90
CA GLU A 36 18.76 -0.67 13.27
C GLU A 36 18.60 -0.66 11.75
N GLU A 37 19.31 0.24 11.06
CA GLU A 37 19.30 0.34 9.58
C GLU A 37 17.88 0.37 8.95
N ASN A 38 16.90 0.99 9.63
CA ASN A 38 15.49 1.04 9.21
C ASN A 38 14.89 -0.37 8.96
N GLY A 39 15.34 -1.38 9.70
CA GLY A 39 14.91 -2.77 9.50
C GLY A 39 15.22 -3.33 8.12
N GLN A 40 16.26 -2.80 7.45
CA GLN A 40 16.62 -3.08 6.05
C GLN A 40 15.59 -2.62 5.01
N CYS A 41 14.58 -1.83 5.42
CA CYS A 41 13.65 -1.22 4.48
C CYS A 41 14.36 -0.18 3.60
N HIS A 42 13.80 0.09 2.42
CA HIS A 42 14.25 1.19 1.57
C HIS A 42 14.26 2.52 2.34
N VAL A 43 15.12 3.47 1.95
CA VAL A 43 15.20 4.79 2.63
C VAL A 43 13.91 5.59 2.53
N GLU A 44 13.14 5.35 1.47
CA GLU A 44 11.80 5.91 1.25
C GLU A 44 10.67 4.97 1.70
N ALA A 45 10.97 3.96 2.51
CA ALA A 45 9.98 3.11 3.15
C ALA A 45 9.89 3.37 4.65
N ILE A 46 8.68 3.22 5.16
CA ILE A 46 8.35 3.19 6.58
C ILE A 46 8.51 1.74 7.05
N CYS A 47 9.36 1.57 8.05
CA CYS A 47 9.58 0.30 8.74
C CYS A 47 8.59 0.16 9.90
N THR A 48 7.98 -1.01 10.03
CA THR A 48 7.16 -1.39 11.18
C THR A 48 7.61 -2.75 11.71
N ASP A 49 8.09 -2.79 12.95
CA ASP A 49 8.47 -4.05 13.61
C ASP A 49 7.23 -4.73 14.20
N LEU A 50 6.81 -5.80 13.53
CA LEU A 50 5.61 -6.54 13.89
C LEU A 50 5.73 -7.29 15.22
N HIS A 51 6.95 -7.54 15.71
CA HIS A 51 7.17 -8.19 17.01
C HIS A 51 7.21 -7.20 18.17
N PHE A 52 7.54 -5.94 17.90
CA PHE A 52 7.61 -4.89 18.93
C PHE A 52 6.22 -4.30 19.22
N GLU A 53 5.36 -4.19 18.21
CA GLU A 53 4.02 -3.63 18.38
C GLU A 53 3.00 -4.61 19.01
N ASP A 54 3.23 -5.93 18.90
CA ASP A 54 2.32 -6.94 19.45
C ASP A 54 2.83 -7.53 20.79
N LYS A 55 1.92 -7.67 21.77
CA LYS A 55 2.19 -8.25 23.11
C LYS A 55 2.50 -9.75 23.08
N THR A 56 2.68 -10.30 21.90
CA THR A 56 2.79 -11.72 21.62
C THR A 56 4.14 -12.10 21.01
N VAL A 57 5.04 -11.14 20.77
CA VAL A 57 6.40 -11.39 20.25
C VAL A 57 6.33 -12.23 18.96
N GLY A 58 5.45 -11.85 18.04
CA GLY A 58 5.27 -12.52 16.74
C GLY A 58 4.46 -13.82 16.75
N VAL A 59 3.96 -14.26 17.91
CA VAL A 59 3.08 -15.44 18.00
C VAL A 59 1.62 -15.03 17.92
N PHE A 60 0.90 -15.52 16.92
CA PHE A 60 -0.55 -15.30 16.81
C PHE A 60 -1.33 -16.61 16.81
N HIS A 61 -2.61 -16.53 17.18
CA HIS A 61 -3.55 -17.64 17.12
C HIS A 61 -4.27 -17.62 15.77
N LEU A 62 -4.38 -18.81 15.15
CA LEU A 62 -5.08 -18.99 13.89
C LEU A 62 -6.19 -20.03 14.05
N GLN A 63 -7.41 -19.65 13.68
CA GLN A 63 -8.59 -20.51 13.68
C GLN A 63 -9.00 -20.87 12.25
N SER A 64 -9.55 -22.07 12.08
CA SER A 64 -10.07 -22.49 10.77
C SER A 64 -11.26 -21.62 10.34
N PRO A 65 -11.38 -21.28 9.04
CA PRO A 65 -12.57 -20.61 8.51
C PRO A 65 -13.88 -21.38 8.76
N THR A 66 -13.77 -22.69 8.97
CA THR A 66 -14.90 -23.58 9.26
C THR A 66 -15.25 -23.67 10.75
N GLY A 67 -14.52 -22.95 11.60
CA GLY A 67 -14.78 -22.83 13.04
C GLY A 67 -13.64 -23.33 13.92
N LYS A 68 -13.88 -23.23 15.23
CA LYS A 68 -12.96 -23.63 16.29
C LYS A 68 -12.66 -25.14 16.27
N TYR A 69 -11.40 -25.48 16.51
CA TYR A 69 -10.89 -26.85 16.59
C TYR A 69 -11.19 -27.64 15.33
N ASN A 70 -10.78 -27.11 14.17
CA ASN A 70 -11.04 -27.78 12.90
C ASN A 70 -9.82 -27.90 11.97
N PHE A 71 -8.61 -27.63 12.44
CA PHE A 71 -7.37 -27.97 11.73
C PHE A 71 -6.81 -29.31 12.20
N THR A 72 -6.46 -30.19 11.26
CA THR A 72 -5.43 -31.23 11.47
C THR A 72 -4.05 -30.58 11.58
N TYR A 73 -3.04 -31.34 11.99
CA TYR A 73 -1.67 -30.79 12.05
C TYR A 73 -1.20 -30.25 10.68
N GLU A 74 -1.41 -31.02 9.61
CA GLU A 74 -0.99 -30.63 8.26
C GLU A 74 -1.75 -29.40 7.76
N GLU A 75 -3.06 -29.31 8.05
CA GLU A 75 -3.87 -28.13 7.73
C GLU A 75 -3.40 -26.90 8.52
N ALA A 76 -3.05 -27.07 9.81
CA ALA A 76 -2.53 -25.99 10.64
C ALA A 76 -1.18 -25.48 10.12
N GLU A 77 -0.27 -26.38 9.75
CA GLU A 77 1.03 -26.03 9.19
C GLU A 77 0.90 -25.28 7.85
N ALA A 78 0.07 -25.81 6.94
CA ALA A 78 -0.22 -25.16 5.67
C ALA A 78 -0.91 -23.80 5.84
N SER A 79 -1.80 -23.66 6.82
CA SER A 79 -2.49 -22.40 7.09
C SER A 79 -1.56 -21.35 7.68
N CYS A 80 -0.67 -21.71 8.62
CA CYS A 80 0.37 -20.79 9.08
C CYS A 80 1.29 -20.36 7.92
N ALA A 81 1.68 -21.28 7.04
CA ALA A 81 2.52 -20.97 5.88
C ALA A 81 1.83 -20.01 4.89
N ALA A 82 0.52 -20.13 4.71
CA ALA A 82 -0.27 -19.21 3.89
C ALA A 82 -0.28 -17.77 4.43
N GLU A 83 -0.15 -17.60 5.75
CA GLU A 83 0.00 -16.30 6.43
C GLU A 83 1.46 -15.81 6.50
N GLY A 84 2.40 -16.44 5.77
CA GLY A 84 3.83 -16.09 5.83
C GLY A 84 4.50 -16.44 7.16
N ALA A 85 3.93 -17.39 7.90
CA ALA A 85 4.36 -17.82 9.22
C ALA A 85 4.71 -19.31 9.26
N THR A 86 5.24 -19.78 10.39
CA THR A 86 5.40 -21.22 10.67
C THR A 86 4.65 -21.58 11.93
N LEU A 87 4.41 -22.86 12.20
CA LEU A 87 3.90 -23.26 13.51
C LEU A 87 4.87 -22.80 14.61
N ALA A 88 4.34 -22.14 15.63
CA ALA A 88 5.15 -21.66 16.74
C ALA A 88 5.75 -22.83 17.51
N THR A 89 7.00 -22.68 17.94
CA THR A 89 7.62 -23.60 18.90
C THR A 89 7.05 -23.35 20.30
N LEU A 90 7.17 -24.36 21.17
CA LEU A 90 6.82 -24.20 22.59
C LEU A 90 7.59 -23.05 23.26
N GLN A 91 8.83 -22.80 22.83
CA GLN A 91 9.66 -21.71 23.36
C GLN A 91 9.12 -20.34 22.92
N GLN A 92 8.77 -20.18 21.64
CA GLN A 92 8.14 -18.96 21.13
C GLN A 92 6.79 -18.69 21.81
N LEU A 93 5.94 -19.72 21.95
CA LEU A 93 4.67 -19.57 22.67
C LEU A 93 4.90 -19.18 24.15
N SER A 94 5.93 -19.74 24.80
CA SER A 94 6.30 -19.35 26.16
C SER A 94 6.84 -17.92 26.25
N ALA A 95 7.51 -17.42 25.22
CA ALA A 95 7.96 -16.04 25.16
C ALA A 95 6.77 -15.08 25.05
N ALA A 96 5.84 -15.39 24.14
CA ALA A 96 4.58 -14.67 23.99
C ALA A 96 3.78 -14.62 25.30
N GLN A 97 3.70 -15.74 26.01
CA GLN A 97 3.02 -15.81 27.31
C GLN A 97 3.67 -14.89 28.34
N GLN A 98 5.01 -14.84 28.41
CA GLN A 98 5.73 -13.95 29.33
C GLN A 98 5.45 -12.47 29.03
N MET A 99 5.14 -12.13 27.77
CA MET A 99 4.78 -10.78 27.32
C MET A 99 3.28 -10.45 27.43
N GLY A 100 2.46 -11.39 27.92
CA GLY A 100 1.06 -11.15 28.22
C GLY A 100 0.07 -11.89 27.32
N PHE A 101 0.52 -12.78 26.42
CA PHE A 101 -0.40 -13.56 25.59
C PHE A 101 -1.14 -14.62 26.41
N HIS A 102 -2.45 -14.45 26.59
CA HIS A 102 -3.34 -15.40 27.26
C HIS A 102 -4.45 -15.86 26.31
N LEU A 103 -4.55 -17.16 26.04
CA LEU A 103 -5.63 -17.71 25.24
C LEU A 103 -5.97 -19.15 25.65
N CYS A 104 -7.21 -19.38 26.04
CA CYS A 104 -7.66 -20.69 26.51
C CYS A 104 -8.15 -21.62 25.39
N ILE A 105 -7.34 -21.78 24.35
CA ILE A 105 -7.69 -22.55 23.16
C ILE A 105 -6.50 -23.43 22.79
N VAL A 106 -6.71 -24.74 22.78
CA VAL A 106 -5.66 -25.70 22.38
C VAL A 106 -5.33 -25.48 20.90
N GLY A 107 -4.06 -25.30 20.60
CA GLY A 107 -3.58 -25.15 19.23
C GLY A 107 -2.39 -26.04 18.95
N TRP A 108 -2.27 -26.46 17.69
CA TRP A 108 -1.08 -27.10 17.15
C TRP A 108 0.14 -26.18 17.27
N LEU A 109 1.27 -26.81 17.59
CA LEU A 109 2.60 -26.22 17.70
C LEU A 109 3.57 -27.06 16.88
N PHE A 110 4.75 -26.49 16.60
CA PHE A 110 5.79 -27.16 15.84
C PHE A 110 6.11 -28.56 16.38
N ASN A 111 6.48 -29.47 15.48
CA ASN A 111 6.90 -30.85 15.79
C ASN A 111 5.78 -31.72 16.41
N HIS A 112 4.57 -31.64 15.86
CA HIS A 112 3.38 -32.39 16.29
C HIS A 112 3.03 -32.22 17.78
N THR A 113 3.37 -31.06 18.36
CA THR A 113 3.02 -30.75 19.75
C THR A 113 1.80 -29.86 19.81
N ALA A 114 1.27 -29.65 21.02
CA ALA A 114 0.26 -28.63 21.23
C ALA A 114 0.22 -28.13 22.66
N GLY A 115 -0.45 -27.00 22.80
CA GLY A 115 -0.71 -26.40 24.08
C GLY A 115 -1.42 -25.08 23.90
N TYR A 116 -1.41 -24.29 24.96
CA TYR A 116 -1.90 -22.92 24.94
C TYR A 116 -1.32 -22.09 26.09
N PRO A 117 -1.22 -20.76 25.95
CA PRO A 117 -0.61 -19.90 26.94
C PRO A 117 -1.63 -19.36 27.95
N THR A 118 -1.23 -19.31 29.23
CA THR A 118 -2.06 -18.80 30.34
C THR A 118 -1.25 -17.82 31.20
N VAL A 119 -1.59 -16.53 31.15
CA VAL A 119 -0.89 -15.48 31.94
C VAL A 119 -1.46 -15.28 33.34
N TYR A 120 -2.75 -15.58 33.54
CA TYR A 120 -3.44 -15.46 34.81
C TYR A 120 -4.29 -16.70 35.07
N PRO A 121 -4.53 -17.06 36.34
CA PRO A 121 -5.32 -18.24 36.67
C PRO A 121 -6.78 -18.02 36.25
N SER A 122 -7.38 -19.04 35.63
CA SER A 122 -8.80 -19.03 35.23
C SER A 122 -9.46 -20.36 35.61
N GLN A 123 -10.67 -20.30 36.16
CA GLN A 123 -11.43 -21.49 36.56
C GLN A 123 -11.76 -22.40 35.37
N ASN A 124 -12.02 -21.79 34.22
CA ASN A 124 -12.40 -22.48 32.99
C ASN A 124 -11.20 -22.78 32.08
N CYS A 125 -9.97 -22.53 32.57
CA CYS A 125 -8.76 -22.68 31.77
C CYS A 125 -7.61 -23.32 32.55
N GLY A 126 -7.11 -24.46 32.06
CA GLY A 126 -5.90 -25.07 32.59
C GLY A 126 -5.92 -25.37 34.10
N THR A 127 -7.09 -25.52 34.73
CA THR A 127 -7.21 -25.76 36.19
C THR A 127 -6.45 -24.74 37.06
N HIS A 128 -6.59 -23.43 36.79
CA HIS A 128 -5.84 -22.35 37.45
C HIS A 128 -4.32 -22.35 37.19
N HIS A 129 -3.86 -23.07 36.18
CA HIS A 129 -2.46 -23.04 35.77
C HIS A 129 -2.08 -21.67 35.18
N VAL A 130 -0.87 -21.22 35.48
CA VAL A 130 -0.21 -20.06 34.87
C VAL A 130 1.09 -20.57 34.22
N GLY A 131 1.31 -20.20 32.97
CA GLY A 131 2.37 -20.72 32.09
C GLY A 131 1.80 -21.32 30.82
N ILE A 132 2.55 -22.21 30.17
CA ILE A 132 2.05 -22.97 29.01
C ILE A 132 1.41 -24.27 29.48
N VAL A 133 0.14 -24.49 29.15
CA VAL A 133 -0.50 -25.79 29.32
C VAL A 133 -0.08 -26.66 28.14
N ASN A 134 0.88 -27.57 28.38
CA ASN A 134 1.51 -28.38 27.34
C ASN A 134 0.85 -29.76 27.23
N TYR A 135 0.32 -30.09 26.04
CA TYR A 135 -0.31 -31.37 25.71
C TYR A 135 0.70 -32.39 25.16
N GLY A 136 1.94 -31.98 24.97
CA GLY A 136 3.04 -32.81 24.49
C GLY A 136 2.89 -33.23 23.03
N TYR A 137 3.68 -34.23 22.64
CA TYR A 137 3.66 -34.82 21.31
C TYR A 137 2.34 -35.58 21.06
N ARG A 138 1.76 -35.42 19.88
CA ARG A 138 0.54 -36.11 19.46
C ARG A 138 0.85 -37.13 18.37
N ASN A 139 0.54 -38.39 18.67
CA ASN A 139 0.66 -39.48 17.69
C ASN A 139 -0.44 -39.42 16.63
N ASN A 140 -1.60 -38.85 16.97
CA ASN A 140 -2.73 -38.73 16.06
C ASN A 140 -2.79 -37.32 15.46
N VAL A 141 -2.18 -37.14 14.29
CA VAL A 141 -2.13 -35.86 13.56
C VAL A 141 -3.48 -35.45 12.98
N SER A 142 -4.47 -36.35 12.97
CA SER A 142 -5.85 -36.08 12.56
C SER A 142 -6.71 -35.50 13.69
N GLU A 143 -6.18 -35.34 14.90
CA GLU A 143 -6.84 -34.55 15.94
C GLU A 143 -7.12 -33.14 15.42
N LYS A 144 -8.22 -32.55 15.85
CA LYS A 144 -8.70 -31.28 15.32
C LYS A 144 -8.56 -30.20 16.37
N TRP A 145 -7.65 -29.25 16.14
CA TRP A 145 -7.34 -28.12 17.01
C TRP A 145 -7.27 -26.81 16.20
N ASP A 146 -7.02 -25.70 16.88
CA ASP A 146 -6.60 -24.46 16.22
C ASP A 146 -5.07 -24.51 16.00
N ALA A 147 -4.44 -23.40 15.62
CA ALA A 147 -2.99 -23.31 15.46
C ALA A 147 -2.42 -22.09 16.19
N TYR A 148 -1.18 -22.21 16.67
CA TYR A 148 -0.37 -21.04 17.02
C TYR A 148 0.73 -20.92 15.99
N CYS A 149 0.78 -19.77 15.32
CA CYS A 149 1.75 -19.47 14.28
C CYS A 149 2.77 -18.46 14.82
N TYR A 150 3.99 -18.52 14.32
CA TYR A 150 5.08 -17.58 14.57
C TYR A 150 5.47 -16.92 13.25
N GLN A 151 5.35 -15.60 13.19
CA GLN A 151 5.66 -14.84 12.00
C GLN A 151 7.16 -14.86 11.72
N ILE A 152 7.55 -15.22 10.49
CA ILE A 152 8.97 -15.28 10.09
C ILE A 152 9.47 -13.88 9.71
N GLN A 153 8.57 -13.06 9.15
CA GLN A 153 8.87 -11.69 8.76
C GLN A 153 8.69 -10.76 9.94
N ASP A 154 9.83 -10.23 10.31
CA ASP A 154 10.10 -9.50 11.53
C ASP A 154 9.82 -8.00 11.37
N VAL A 155 9.86 -7.53 10.13
CA VAL A 155 9.72 -6.14 9.74
C VAL A 155 8.81 -6.07 8.52
N GLN A 156 7.82 -5.19 8.56
CA GLN A 156 7.04 -4.79 7.41
C GLN A 156 7.57 -3.47 6.86
N CYS A 157 7.89 -3.45 5.57
CA CYS A 157 8.32 -2.25 4.87
C CYS A 157 7.20 -1.77 3.94
N ASN A 158 6.76 -0.53 4.09
CA ASN A 158 5.78 0.09 3.18
C ASN A 158 6.38 1.36 2.60
N CYS A 159 6.38 1.52 1.27
CA CYS A 159 6.84 2.76 0.64
C CYS A 159 6.02 3.96 1.16
N ARG A 160 6.69 5.11 1.30
CA ARG A 160 6.05 6.38 1.66
C ARG A 160 5.08 6.84 0.57
N ASP A 161 4.18 7.75 0.95
CA ASP A 161 3.28 8.41 0.01
C ASP A 161 4.06 9.02 -1.17
N GLY A 162 3.59 8.78 -2.39
CA GLY A 162 4.26 9.20 -3.63
C GLY A 162 5.27 8.21 -4.20
N TYR A 163 5.55 7.10 -3.50
CA TYR A 163 6.42 6.02 -3.97
C TYR A 163 5.65 4.71 -4.15
N ILE A 164 6.10 3.88 -5.10
CA ILE A 164 5.56 2.54 -5.36
C ILE A 164 6.65 1.48 -5.22
N GLY A 165 6.27 0.26 -4.83
CA GLY A 165 7.19 -0.87 -4.72
C GLY A 165 6.82 -1.84 -3.61
N ASP A 166 7.78 -2.67 -3.20
CA ASP A 166 7.62 -3.72 -2.19
C ASP A 166 8.11 -3.30 -0.79
N GLY A 167 8.47 -2.03 -0.61
CA GLY A 167 9.03 -1.48 0.63
C GLY A 167 10.54 -1.71 0.80
N TYR A 168 11.13 -2.66 0.07
CA TYR A 168 12.59 -2.85 0.01
C TYR A 168 13.19 -2.14 -1.20
N SER A 169 12.39 -1.97 -2.26
CA SER A 169 12.66 -1.12 -3.41
C SER A 169 11.47 -0.18 -3.58
N CYS A 170 11.69 1.13 -3.47
CA CYS A 170 10.64 2.14 -3.65
C CYS A 170 11.03 3.12 -4.75
N THR A 171 10.15 3.28 -5.74
CA THR A 171 10.36 4.14 -6.90
C THR A 171 9.39 5.32 -6.85
N GLY A 172 9.92 6.53 -7.03
CA GLY A 172 9.15 7.77 -7.01
C GLY A 172 8.49 8.09 -8.36
N SER A 173 8.19 9.36 -8.57
CA SER A 173 7.57 9.88 -9.79
C SER A 173 8.48 9.71 -11.02
N LEU A 174 7.94 9.96 -12.21
CA LEU A 174 8.71 10.01 -13.46
C LEU A 174 9.92 10.95 -13.33
N LEU A 175 9.75 12.07 -12.63
CA LEU A 175 10.82 13.02 -12.38
C LEU A 175 11.91 12.44 -11.48
N ASP A 176 11.54 11.69 -10.44
CA ASP A 176 12.48 11.05 -9.53
C ASP A 176 13.31 9.97 -10.24
N VAL A 177 12.68 9.17 -11.10
CA VAL A 177 13.38 8.16 -11.91
C VAL A 177 14.40 8.83 -12.86
N LEU A 178 14.00 9.91 -13.54
CA LEU A 178 14.92 10.68 -14.39
C LEU A 178 16.13 11.23 -13.63
N ALA A 179 15.93 11.64 -12.37
CA ALA A 179 16.98 12.20 -11.53
C ALA A 179 17.96 11.14 -11.01
N GLN A 180 17.48 9.91 -10.80
CA GLN A 180 18.26 8.81 -10.24
C GLN A 180 19.02 8.01 -11.31
N GLU A 181 18.45 7.88 -12.51
CA GLU A 181 19.04 7.07 -13.57
C GLU A 181 20.16 7.78 -14.33
N ALA A 182 21.40 7.31 -14.14
CA ALA A 182 22.59 7.91 -14.73
C ALA A 182 22.53 7.97 -16.27
N ASN A 183 21.86 7.01 -16.91
CA ASN A 183 21.72 6.95 -18.37
C ASN A 183 20.73 7.97 -18.94
N PHE A 184 19.96 8.66 -18.09
CA PHE A 184 18.99 9.70 -18.47
C PHE A 184 19.48 11.12 -18.17
N SER A 185 20.67 11.26 -17.60
CA SER A 185 21.20 12.52 -17.08
C SER A 185 21.21 13.66 -18.11
N VAL A 186 21.51 13.39 -19.38
CA VAL A 186 21.55 14.42 -20.43
C VAL A 186 20.14 14.97 -20.69
N PHE A 187 19.16 14.10 -20.87
CA PHE A 187 17.77 14.52 -21.10
C PHE A 187 17.19 15.23 -19.88
N PHE A 188 17.44 14.72 -18.69
CA PHE A 188 17.04 15.35 -17.44
C PHE A 188 17.63 16.76 -17.29
N SER A 189 18.91 16.95 -17.61
CA SER A 189 19.56 18.27 -17.57
C SER A 189 18.94 19.29 -18.55
N ILE A 190 18.48 18.83 -19.72
CA ILE A 190 17.77 19.68 -20.70
C ILE A 190 16.42 20.13 -20.13
N ILE A 191 15.67 19.23 -19.50
CA ILE A 191 14.39 19.57 -18.85
C ILE A 191 14.61 20.61 -17.77
N LEU A 192 15.60 20.41 -16.88
CA LEU A 192 15.95 21.36 -15.83
C LEU A 192 16.35 22.74 -16.37
N ASN A 193 17.09 22.79 -17.49
CA ASN A 193 17.46 24.05 -18.13
C ASN A 193 16.21 24.81 -18.64
N PHE A 194 15.26 24.12 -19.27
CA PHE A 194 14.01 24.74 -19.68
C PHE A 194 13.16 25.23 -18.50
N ALA A 195 13.10 24.46 -17.42
CA ALA A 195 12.41 24.86 -16.20
C ALA A 195 13.05 26.10 -15.55
N ASN A 196 14.38 26.22 -15.60
CA ASN A 196 15.08 27.39 -15.09
C ASN A 196 14.91 28.64 -15.96
N THR A 197 14.52 28.49 -17.24
CA THR A 197 14.50 29.60 -18.21
C THR A 197 13.09 30.02 -18.64
N THR A 198 12.10 29.13 -18.58
CA THR A 198 10.75 29.37 -19.14
C THR A 198 9.64 28.85 -18.24
N GLN A 199 8.50 29.55 -18.19
CA GLN A 199 7.33 29.09 -17.43
C GLN A 199 6.79 27.77 -17.98
N GLU A 200 6.72 27.61 -19.31
CA GLU A 200 6.29 26.33 -19.92
C GLU A 200 7.22 25.16 -19.55
N GLY A 201 8.51 25.43 -19.30
CA GLY A 201 9.45 24.43 -18.81
C GLY A 201 9.17 24.03 -17.35
N VAL A 202 8.81 24.99 -16.50
CA VAL A 202 8.36 24.72 -15.12
C VAL A 202 7.08 23.88 -15.14
N ASP A 203 6.11 24.26 -15.99
CA ASP A 203 4.85 23.54 -16.13
C ASP A 203 5.08 22.09 -16.60
N PHE A 204 6.04 21.87 -17.50
CA PHE A 204 6.41 20.54 -17.94
C PHE A 204 7.13 19.72 -16.86
N LEU A 205 8.01 20.35 -16.08
CA LEU A 205 8.66 19.70 -14.94
C LEU A 205 7.63 19.25 -13.90
N ASN A 206 6.69 20.14 -13.55
CA ASN A 206 5.58 19.84 -12.65
C ASN A 206 4.71 18.70 -13.19
N PHE A 207 4.39 18.73 -14.48
CA PHE A 207 3.66 17.65 -15.13
C PHE A 207 4.33 16.27 -14.94
N LEU A 208 5.66 16.18 -14.93
CA LEU A 208 6.38 14.92 -14.66
C LEU A 208 6.36 14.51 -13.18
N SER A 209 6.22 15.46 -12.26
CA SER A 209 6.19 15.18 -10.81
C SER A 209 4.78 14.98 -10.25
N GLU A 210 3.74 15.47 -10.92
CA GLU A 210 2.37 15.45 -10.41
C GLU A 210 1.74 14.04 -10.46
N ASP A 211 1.09 13.64 -9.37
CA ASP A 211 0.45 12.32 -9.21
C ASP A 211 -1.02 12.28 -9.67
N ILE A 212 -1.52 13.35 -10.29
CA ILE A 212 -2.94 13.48 -10.66
C ILE A 212 -3.39 12.54 -11.77
N ALA A 213 -2.46 12.08 -12.61
CA ALA A 213 -2.74 11.29 -13.80
C ALA A 213 -1.50 10.52 -14.23
N TYR A 214 -1.70 9.30 -14.72
CA TYR A 214 -0.60 8.48 -15.20
C TYR A 214 -0.14 8.91 -16.59
N LYS A 215 1.16 8.83 -16.85
CA LYS A 215 1.75 9.28 -18.12
C LYS A 215 2.74 8.25 -18.66
N THR A 216 2.92 8.24 -19.97
CA THR A 216 4.00 7.49 -20.62
C THR A 216 5.07 8.47 -21.08
N LEU A 217 6.31 8.25 -20.65
CA LEU A 217 7.46 9.07 -21.01
C LEU A 217 8.49 8.26 -21.80
N PHE A 218 8.89 8.76 -22.96
CA PHE A 218 9.93 8.16 -23.78
C PHE A 218 11.24 8.89 -23.51
N VAL A 219 12.24 8.21 -22.94
CA VAL A 219 13.47 8.89 -22.46
C VAL A 219 14.66 8.47 -23.31
N PRO A 220 15.30 9.40 -24.03
CA PRO A 220 16.48 9.07 -24.81
C PRO A 220 17.69 8.78 -23.93
N LEU A 221 18.37 7.68 -24.21
CA LEU A 221 19.65 7.35 -23.58
C LEU A 221 20.70 8.41 -23.89
N ASN A 222 21.62 8.66 -22.96
CA ASN A 222 22.74 9.59 -23.13
C ASN A 222 23.52 9.36 -24.44
N SER A 223 23.69 8.10 -24.86
CA SER A 223 24.38 7.71 -26.10
C SER A 223 23.67 8.17 -27.38
N GLY A 224 22.38 8.52 -27.31
CA GLY A 224 21.60 9.05 -28.42
C GLY A 224 21.86 10.54 -28.71
N PHE A 225 22.55 11.25 -27.82
CA PHE A 225 22.90 12.66 -28.00
C PHE A 225 24.30 12.78 -28.63
N GLY A 226 24.35 13.03 -29.94
CA GLY A 226 25.58 13.46 -30.61
C GLY A 226 25.97 14.90 -30.27
N ASP A 227 27.20 15.29 -30.60
CA ASP A 227 27.81 16.58 -30.22
C ASP A 227 26.99 17.83 -30.61
N ASN A 228 26.16 17.74 -31.66
CA ASN A 228 25.35 18.85 -32.18
C ASN A 228 23.84 18.66 -31.95
N THR A 229 23.43 17.72 -31.10
CA THR A 229 22.02 17.42 -30.87
C THR A 229 21.45 18.35 -29.81
N SER A 230 20.84 19.46 -30.25
CA SER A 230 19.99 20.31 -29.41
C SER A 230 18.50 19.95 -29.58
N LEU A 231 17.73 20.13 -28.51
CA LEU A 231 16.29 19.97 -28.45
C LEU A 231 15.63 21.29 -28.11
N SER A 232 14.54 21.62 -28.79
CA SER A 232 13.63 22.69 -28.36
C SER A 232 12.69 22.19 -27.26
N LEU A 233 12.05 23.09 -26.52
CA LEU A 233 11.03 22.69 -25.53
C LEU A 233 9.89 21.88 -26.17
N LYS A 234 9.57 22.16 -27.44
CA LYS A 234 8.56 21.39 -28.19
C LYS A 234 9.03 19.96 -28.47
N ASP A 235 10.32 19.76 -28.74
CA ASP A 235 10.91 18.43 -28.87
C ASP A 235 10.90 17.70 -27.53
N VAL A 236 11.21 18.38 -26.43
CA VAL A 236 11.14 17.80 -25.08
C VAL A 236 9.71 17.34 -24.78
N LYS A 237 8.70 18.18 -25.02
CA LYS A 237 7.27 17.84 -24.82
C LYS A 237 6.79 16.71 -25.76
N LEU A 238 7.47 16.44 -26.86
CA LEU A 238 7.13 15.34 -27.77
C LEU A 238 7.35 13.97 -27.13
N HIS A 239 8.24 13.89 -26.14
CA HIS A 239 8.59 12.66 -25.45
C HIS A 239 7.56 12.22 -24.41
N ALA A 240 6.61 13.08 -24.03
CA ALA A 240 5.59 12.76 -23.06
C ALA A 240 4.22 12.60 -23.71
N SER A 241 3.48 11.57 -23.32
CA SER A 241 2.08 11.40 -23.70
C SER A 241 1.18 12.45 -23.03
N LEU A 242 -0.06 12.55 -23.50
CA LEU A 242 -1.12 13.18 -22.71
C LEU A 242 -1.40 12.41 -21.39
N PRO A 243 -2.05 13.06 -20.39
CA PRO A 243 -2.47 12.38 -19.17
C PRO A 243 -3.39 11.19 -19.44
N ASP A 244 -3.35 10.19 -18.56
CA ASP A 244 -4.15 8.96 -18.58
C ASP A 244 -3.90 8.06 -19.80
N VAL A 245 -2.75 8.24 -20.45
CA VAL A 245 -2.27 7.38 -21.53
C VAL A 245 -1.16 6.49 -20.97
N ILE A 246 -1.54 5.30 -20.49
CA ILE A 246 -0.62 4.29 -19.96
C ILE A 246 -0.35 3.25 -21.04
N LEU A 247 0.87 3.20 -21.51
CA LEU A 247 1.27 2.32 -22.58
C LEU A 247 2.42 1.46 -22.09
N SER A 248 2.13 0.26 -21.60
CA SER A 248 3.17 -0.75 -21.35
C SER A 248 3.59 -1.44 -22.64
N SER A 249 4.64 -2.26 -22.58
CA SER A 249 5.09 -3.11 -23.68
C SER A 249 3.98 -3.97 -24.29
N PHE A 250 2.95 -4.33 -23.52
CA PHE A 250 1.81 -5.10 -24.01
C PHE A 250 0.83 -4.28 -24.88
N ASN A 251 0.73 -2.98 -24.63
CA ASN A 251 -0.20 -2.07 -25.31
C ASN A 251 0.47 -1.27 -26.44
N LEU A 252 1.78 -1.10 -26.37
CA LEU A 252 2.60 -0.59 -27.46
C LEU A 252 2.73 -1.71 -28.50
N THR A 253 1.96 -1.57 -29.58
CA THR A 253 1.94 -2.50 -30.70
C THR A 253 1.99 -1.71 -32.01
N ALA A 254 2.41 -2.35 -33.09
CA ALA A 254 2.44 -1.74 -34.42
C ALA A 254 1.10 -1.08 -34.80
N GLY A 255 1.15 0.21 -35.10
CA GLY A 255 -0.02 1.03 -35.43
C GLY A 255 -0.62 1.81 -34.26
N THR A 256 -0.15 1.62 -33.03
CA THR A 256 -0.56 2.44 -31.88
C THR A 256 -0.21 3.91 -32.13
N ILE A 257 -1.20 4.79 -31.93
CA ILE A 257 -1.07 6.25 -32.07
C ILE A 257 -1.07 6.85 -30.66
N ILE A 258 -0.03 7.62 -30.34
CA ILE A 258 0.19 8.19 -29.01
C ILE A 258 0.14 9.72 -29.11
N PRO A 259 -0.90 10.37 -28.55
CA PRO A 259 -0.94 11.83 -28.53
C PRO A 259 0.09 12.36 -27.52
N SER A 260 0.95 13.29 -27.96
CA SER A 260 1.99 13.89 -27.11
C SER A 260 1.63 15.28 -26.58
N GLN A 261 2.32 15.71 -25.52
CA GLN A 261 2.24 17.07 -24.97
C GLN A 261 2.68 18.16 -25.96
N ALA A 262 3.41 17.81 -27.02
CA ALA A 262 3.79 18.75 -28.07
C ALA A 262 2.65 19.04 -29.08
N GLY A 263 1.52 18.34 -28.99
CA GLY A 263 0.41 18.44 -29.93
C GLY A 263 0.62 17.66 -31.24
N TYR A 264 1.60 16.76 -31.26
CA TYR A 264 1.83 15.81 -32.37
C TYR A 264 1.52 14.39 -31.90
N ASN A 265 1.16 13.54 -32.85
CA ASN A 265 0.96 12.12 -32.58
C ASN A 265 2.24 11.35 -32.90
N LEU A 266 2.68 10.52 -31.97
CA LEU A 266 3.68 9.49 -32.23
C LEU A 266 2.99 8.24 -32.77
N SER A 267 3.70 7.47 -33.56
CA SER A 267 3.22 6.18 -34.09
C SER A 267 4.25 5.10 -33.85
N ILE A 268 3.77 3.94 -33.41
CA ILE A 268 4.57 2.73 -33.26
C ILE A 268 4.61 1.97 -34.58
N ALA A 269 5.80 1.59 -35.01
CA ALA A 269 6.03 0.73 -36.18
C ALA A 269 6.92 -0.45 -35.81
N GLU A 270 6.82 -1.54 -36.55
CA GLU A 270 7.64 -2.73 -36.33
C GLU A 270 8.95 -2.64 -37.14
N SER A 271 10.09 -2.95 -36.53
CA SER A 271 11.37 -3.11 -37.24
C SER A 271 11.63 -4.58 -37.58
N LEU A 272 12.02 -4.85 -38.82
CA LEU A 272 12.55 -6.14 -39.23
C LEU A 272 14.07 -6.02 -39.42
N SER A 273 14.83 -5.87 -38.33
CA SER A 273 16.31 -5.85 -38.42
C SER A 273 16.96 -6.64 -37.29
N HIS A 274 17.16 -7.93 -37.53
CA HIS A 274 18.35 -8.78 -37.33
C HIS A 274 17.93 -10.24 -37.59
N THR A 275 18.87 -11.15 -37.82
CA THR A 275 18.67 -12.53 -38.32
C THR A 275 18.00 -13.49 -37.31
N PHE A 276 17.33 -12.94 -36.30
CA PHE A 276 16.38 -13.54 -35.38
C PHE A 276 15.23 -12.52 -35.20
N LEU A 277 13.96 -12.97 -35.18
CA LEU A 277 12.81 -12.11 -34.89
C LEU A 277 12.94 -11.52 -33.48
N ILE A 278 13.61 -10.38 -33.37
CA ILE A 278 13.55 -9.48 -32.21
C ILE A 278 12.61 -8.36 -32.66
N VAL A 279 11.40 -8.34 -32.12
CA VAL A 279 10.43 -7.27 -32.36
C VAL A 279 10.95 -6.04 -31.62
N SER A 280 11.72 -5.20 -32.31
CA SER A 280 12.08 -3.86 -31.81
C SER A 280 11.11 -2.86 -32.42
N GLU A 281 10.31 -2.20 -31.60
CA GLU A 281 9.37 -1.19 -32.07
C GLU A 281 10.06 0.17 -32.28
N LEU A 282 9.67 0.84 -33.36
CA LEU A 282 10.11 2.18 -33.72
C LEU A 282 9.05 3.21 -33.32
N ILE A 283 9.48 4.25 -32.62
CA ILE A 283 8.71 5.49 -32.41
C ILE A 283 9.35 6.58 -33.26
N ASN A 284 8.63 7.10 -34.26
CA ASN A 284 9.11 8.24 -35.07
C ASN A 284 10.59 8.09 -35.51
N ASN A 285 10.96 6.87 -35.94
CA ASN A 285 12.29 6.45 -36.39
C ASN A 285 13.38 6.22 -35.33
N THR A 286 13.06 6.17 -34.02
CA THR A 286 13.98 5.66 -32.98
C THR A 286 13.49 4.34 -32.41
N VAL A 287 14.42 3.50 -31.96
CA VAL A 287 14.14 2.20 -31.33
C VAL A 287 13.92 2.38 -29.82
N ILE A 288 12.95 1.65 -29.27
CA ILE A 288 12.81 1.47 -27.81
C ILE A 288 13.80 0.39 -27.37
N VAL A 289 14.72 0.77 -26.47
CA VAL A 289 15.82 -0.06 -25.98
C VAL A 289 15.43 -0.78 -24.68
N GLU A 290 14.69 -0.10 -23.81
CA GLU A 290 14.25 -0.63 -22.54
C GLU A 290 12.79 -0.25 -22.31
N TRP A 291 12.04 -1.18 -21.76
CA TRP A 291 10.59 -1.11 -21.64
C TRP A 291 10.19 -1.15 -20.18
N ASP A 292 9.05 -0.54 -19.89
CA ASP A 292 8.32 -0.72 -18.63
C ASP A 292 9.10 -0.34 -17.37
N ILE A 293 9.92 0.72 -17.45
CA ILE A 293 10.55 1.31 -16.25
C ILE A 293 9.45 2.02 -15.46
N LEU A 294 9.06 1.42 -14.34
CA LEU A 294 7.92 1.88 -13.54
C LEU A 294 8.25 3.18 -12.76
N ALA A 295 7.24 4.04 -12.62
CA ALA A 295 7.24 5.21 -11.75
C ALA A 295 5.88 5.33 -11.04
N SER A 296 5.82 6.02 -9.92
CA SER A 296 4.59 6.14 -9.12
C SER A 296 3.43 6.82 -9.85
N ASN A 297 3.74 7.70 -10.80
CA ASN A 297 2.77 8.43 -11.62
C ASN A 297 2.89 8.12 -13.13
N GLY A 298 3.49 7.01 -13.52
CA GLY A 298 3.66 6.70 -14.94
C GLY A 298 4.56 5.52 -15.27
N ILE A 299 4.94 5.47 -16.55
CA ILE A 299 5.87 4.49 -17.08
C ILE A 299 6.86 5.15 -18.02
N ILE A 300 8.12 4.71 -17.97
CA ILE A 300 9.21 5.16 -18.81
C ILE A 300 9.59 4.05 -19.79
N HIS A 301 9.81 4.44 -21.04
CA HIS A 301 10.47 3.60 -22.04
C HIS A 301 11.75 4.30 -22.50
N ALA A 302 12.89 3.63 -22.37
CA ALA A 302 14.15 4.17 -22.84
C ALA A 302 14.24 4.03 -24.36
N ILE A 303 14.57 5.11 -25.05
CA ILE A 303 14.73 5.14 -26.51
C ILE A 303 16.18 5.40 -26.90
N GLN A 304 16.58 4.89 -28.06
CA GLN A 304 17.96 5.00 -28.53
C GLN A 304 18.37 6.43 -28.86
N SER A 305 17.45 7.27 -29.34
CA SER A 305 17.75 8.63 -29.81
C SER A 305 16.58 9.57 -29.55
N PRO A 306 16.83 10.88 -29.34
CA PRO A 306 15.79 11.82 -28.99
C PRO A 306 14.82 12.07 -30.16
N LEU A 307 13.53 12.19 -29.83
CA LEU A 307 12.47 12.56 -30.74
C LEU A 307 12.58 14.04 -31.12
N LYS A 308 12.31 14.35 -32.38
CA LYS A 308 12.24 15.72 -32.89
C LYS A 308 10.97 15.94 -33.70
N VAL A 309 10.40 17.13 -33.57
CA VAL A 309 9.26 17.56 -34.35
C VAL A 309 9.68 17.69 -35.83
N PRO A 310 8.89 17.18 -36.78
CA PRO A 310 9.19 17.36 -38.21
C PRO A 310 9.22 18.84 -38.61
N PRO A 311 10.13 19.26 -39.51
CA PRO A 311 10.16 20.64 -39.99
C PRO A 311 8.86 21.00 -40.71
N GLN A 312 8.16 22.03 -40.25
CA GLN A 312 6.95 22.52 -40.92
C GLN A 312 7.32 23.30 -42.18
N TYR A 313 6.98 22.76 -43.36
CA TYR A 313 6.97 23.53 -44.60
C TYR A 313 5.72 24.42 -44.63
N ASN A 314 5.90 25.74 -44.55
CA ASN A 314 4.83 26.70 -44.74
C ASN A 314 4.27 26.57 -46.17
N GLN A 315 3.08 25.98 -46.32
CA GLN A 315 2.33 26.05 -47.58
C GLN A 315 1.66 27.41 -47.70
N VAL A 316 2.07 28.18 -48.71
CA VAL A 316 1.43 29.44 -49.12
C VAL A 316 -0.02 29.15 -49.48
N SER A 317 -0.95 29.74 -48.72
CA SER A 317 -2.39 29.63 -48.95
C SER A 317 -2.77 30.37 -50.23
N SER A 318 -3.08 29.65 -51.30
CA SER A 318 -3.74 30.20 -52.48
C SER A 318 -5.25 30.26 -52.21
N THR A 319 -5.74 31.47 -51.98
CA THR A 319 -7.17 31.79 -51.87
C THR A 319 -7.88 31.49 -53.18
N VAL A 320 -8.71 30.44 -53.22
CA VAL A 320 -9.72 30.23 -54.26
C VAL A 320 -11.09 30.67 -53.70
N LYS A 321 -11.65 31.75 -54.27
CA LYS A 321 -13.05 32.17 -54.06
C LYS A 321 -14.00 31.16 -54.70
N PRO A 322 -15.11 30.77 -54.06
CA PRO A 322 -16.21 30.12 -54.77
C PRO A 322 -17.14 31.17 -55.39
N SER A 323 -17.45 30.98 -56.67
CA SER A 323 -18.50 31.67 -57.41
C SER A 323 -19.89 31.15 -57.03
N ALA A 324 -20.86 32.05 -57.06
CA ALA A 324 -22.26 31.83 -56.75
C ALA A 324 -22.93 30.64 -57.46
N ALA A 325 -23.79 29.92 -56.74
CA ALA A 325 -24.81 29.06 -57.31
C ALA A 325 -26.14 29.23 -56.56
N MET A 326 -27.02 29.98 -57.20
CA MET A 326 -28.47 29.85 -57.36
C MET A 326 -29.29 29.04 -56.31
N THR A 327 -30.15 29.78 -55.62
CA THR A 327 -31.38 29.41 -54.91
C THR A 327 -32.28 28.45 -55.69
N ILE A 328 -32.81 27.39 -55.04
CA ILE A 328 -34.20 26.86 -55.10
C ILE A 328 -34.29 25.59 -54.22
N GLY A 329 -35.25 25.56 -53.28
CA GLY A 329 -35.79 24.30 -52.71
C GLY A 329 -35.92 24.18 -51.19
N ILE A 330 -36.71 25.04 -50.52
CA ILE A 330 -36.94 25.01 -49.04
C ILE A 330 -37.91 23.89 -48.58
N SER A 331 -38.40 23.00 -49.46
CA SER A 331 -39.48 22.06 -49.07
C SER A 331 -39.05 20.70 -48.50
N THR A 332 -37.76 20.35 -48.49
CA THR A 332 -37.31 18.99 -48.08
C THR A 332 -36.77 18.89 -46.66
N VAL A 333 -36.28 20.00 -46.08
CA VAL A 333 -35.67 20.00 -44.73
C VAL A 333 -36.73 19.87 -43.62
N PHE A 334 -37.90 20.48 -43.80
CA PHE A 334 -38.99 20.38 -42.81
C PHE A 334 -39.56 18.95 -42.71
N ALA A 335 -39.58 18.19 -43.80
CA ALA A 335 -40.06 16.81 -43.78
C ALA A 335 -39.11 15.88 -43.01
N ILE A 336 -37.80 16.08 -43.14
CA ILE A 336 -36.79 15.25 -42.46
C ILE A 336 -36.77 15.54 -40.95
N VAL A 337 -36.89 16.81 -40.55
CA VAL A 337 -36.93 17.20 -39.13
C VAL A 337 -38.19 16.66 -38.43
N LEU A 338 -39.34 16.69 -39.10
CA LEU A 338 -40.59 16.11 -38.57
C LEU A 338 -40.52 14.57 -38.47
N LEU A 339 -39.84 13.91 -39.40
CA LEU A 339 -39.66 12.46 -39.40
C LEU A 339 -38.68 12.02 -38.29
N CYS A 340 -37.62 12.78 -38.03
CA CYS A 340 -36.72 12.53 -36.90
C CYS A 340 -37.42 12.76 -35.55
N ALA A 341 -38.25 13.80 -35.42
CA ALA A 341 -38.99 14.09 -34.19
C ALA A 341 -40.03 13.01 -33.86
N THR A 342 -40.72 12.45 -34.86
CA THR A 342 -41.69 11.36 -34.65
C THR A 342 -40.99 10.05 -34.25
N ILE A 343 -39.84 9.74 -34.85
CA ILE A 343 -39.03 8.57 -34.46
C ILE A 343 -38.51 8.72 -33.02
N ALA A 344 -38.03 9.91 -32.64
CA ALA A 344 -37.60 10.19 -31.27
C ALA A 344 -38.75 10.11 -30.26
N GLY A 345 -39.94 10.59 -30.62
CA GLY A 345 -41.14 10.49 -29.79
C GLY A 345 -41.62 9.05 -29.58
N LEU A 346 -41.60 8.22 -30.65
CA LEU A 346 -41.99 6.81 -30.58
C LEU A 346 -40.98 5.97 -29.77
N SER A 347 -39.69 6.24 -29.92
CA SER A 347 -38.64 5.56 -29.14
C SER A 347 -38.69 5.94 -27.66
N TYR A 348 -38.91 7.21 -27.32
CA TYR A 348 -39.16 7.64 -25.93
C TYR A 348 -40.43 6.99 -25.34
N PHE A 349 -41.52 6.90 -26.11
CA PHE A 349 -42.75 6.24 -25.66
C PHE A 349 -42.57 4.74 -25.42
N CYS A 350 -41.83 4.04 -26.29
CA CYS A 350 -41.51 2.62 -26.11
C CYS A 350 -40.61 2.37 -24.89
N ILE A 351 -39.59 3.21 -24.64
CA ILE A 351 -38.72 3.11 -23.46
C ILE A 351 -39.53 3.38 -22.18
N LYS A 352 -40.37 4.41 -22.17
CA LYS A 352 -41.22 4.75 -21.03
C LYS A 352 -42.24 3.64 -20.72
N ARG A 353 -42.79 2.99 -21.74
CA ARG A 353 -43.71 1.86 -21.58
C ARG A 353 -43.00 0.58 -21.11
N ARG A 354 -41.74 0.36 -21.52
CA ARG A 354 -40.91 -0.75 -21.01
C ARG A 354 -40.59 -0.58 -19.52
N ASN A 355 -40.32 0.66 -19.08
CA ASN A 355 -40.07 0.95 -17.66
C ASN A 355 -41.33 0.82 -16.78
N GLN A 356 -42.54 0.81 -17.36
CA GLN A 356 -43.77 0.49 -16.61
C GLN A 356 -44.09 -1.00 -16.53
N LEU A 357 -43.37 -1.86 -17.28
CA LEU A 357 -43.56 -3.32 -17.28
C LEU A 357 -42.52 -4.09 -16.46
N ILE A 358 -41.60 -3.39 -15.80
CA ILE A 358 -40.64 -3.95 -14.85
C ILE A 358 -40.79 -3.19 -13.53
N ASN A 359 -41.90 -3.47 -12.83
CA ASN A 359 -42.02 -3.15 -11.42
C ASN A 359 -41.40 -4.31 -10.64
N PHE A 360 -40.19 -4.14 -10.14
CA PHE A 360 -39.65 -5.02 -9.11
C PHE A 360 -40.39 -4.70 -7.80
N HIS A 361 -41.10 -5.69 -7.26
CA HIS A 361 -41.64 -5.62 -5.90
C HIS A 361 -40.48 -5.64 -4.91
N TYR A 362 -40.29 -4.53 -4.20
CA TYR A 362 -39.55 -4.51 -2.94
C TYR A 362 -40.46 -5.11 -1.87
N PHE A 363 -40.03 -6.20 -1.23
CA PHE A 363 -40.67 -6.66 0.00
C PHE A 363 -40.42 -5.61 1.09
N ARG A 364 -41.46 -4.84 1.38
CA ARG A 364 -41.57 -4.03 2.59
C ARG A 364 -42.19 -4.93 3.65
N ALA A 365 -41.44 -5.30 4.67
CA ALA A 365 -42.03 -5.91 5.86
C ALA A 365 -42.98 -4.88 6.49
N GLU A 366 -44.25 -5.22 6.54
CA GLU A 366 -45.30 -4.47 7.21
C GLU A 366 -45.05 -4.54 8.73
N LEU A 367 -45.03 -3.36 9.37
CA LEU A 367 -45.14 -3.23 10.81
C LEU A 367 -46.61 -3.46 11.15
N ASP A 368 -46.94 -4.63 11.66
CA ASP A 368 -48.21 -4.87 12.34
C ASP A 368 -48.11 -4.29 13.76
N ASP A 369 -48.85 -3.19 13.97
CA ASP A 369 -49.26 -2.72 15.29
C ASP A 369 -50.32 -3.69 15.83
N ASP A 370 -49.95 -4.56 16.77
CA ASP A 370 -50.89 -5.18 17.70
C ASP A 370 -50.17 -5.48 19.04
N GLU A 371 -50.50 -4.70 20.06
CA GLU A 371 -50.16 -4.97 21.47
C GLU A 371 -51.06 -6.10 22.01
N PRO A 372 -50.57 -7.00 22.88
CA PRO A 372 -50.90 -6.81 24.30
C PRO A 372 -49.85 -7.30 25.32
N THR A 373 -49.49 -6.39 26.25
CA THR A 373 -49.51 -6.50 27.72
C THR A 373 -48.79 -7.64 28.50
N TRP A 374 -47.82 -7.20 29.34
CA TRP A 374 -47.21 -7.75 30.57
C TRP A 374 -46.29 -9.00 30.45
N GLN A 375 -45.13 -9.18 31.12
CA GLN A 375 -44.65 -8.69 32.42
C GLN A 375 -43.12 -8.95 32.57
N GLU A 376 -42.41 -7.98 33.16
CA GLU A 376 -41.29 -8.09 34.12
C GLU A 376 -39.89 -8.69 33.78
N ARG A 377 -38.89 -7.78 33.91
CA ARG A 377 -37.48 -7.89 34.37
C ARG A 377 -36.38 -8.37 33.40
N CYS A 378 -35.66 -7.37 32.86
CA CYS A 378 -34.19 -7.42 32.71
C CYS A 378 -33.57 -6.26 33.50
N PRO A 379 -32.56 -6.48 34.38
CA PRO A 379 -31.83 -5.40 35.02
C PRO A 379 -30.82 -4.75 34.07
N HIS A 380 -30.51 -3.47 34.36
CA HIS A 380 -29.67 -2.55 33.61
C HIS A 380 -28.24 -3.08 33.36
N LEU A 381 -27.80 -3.01 32.09
CA LEU A 381 -26.38 -3.02 31.74
C LEU A 381 -25.74 -1.72 32.25
N VAL A 382 -24.92 -1.86 33.29
CA VAL A 382 -23.98 -0.83 33.74
C VAL A 382 -22.88 -0.74 32.69
N SER A 383 -22.77 0.40 32.00
CA SER A 383 -21.59 0.73 31.21
C SER A 383 -20.44 1.08 32.16
N ILE A 384 -19.40 0.25 32.16
CA ILE A 384 -18.12 0.57 32.79
C ILE A 384 -17.28 1.32 31.74
N PRO A 385 -16.89 2.59 31.96
CA PRO A 385 -16.02 3.29 31.03
C PRO A 385 -14.58 2.76 31.15
N ASN A 386 -13.88 2.71 30.02
CA ASN A 386 -12.46 2.37 29.94
C ASN A 386 -11.61 3.41 30.70
N PRO A 387 -10.55 3.00 31.42
CA PRO A 387 -9.70 3.93 32.15
C PRO A 387 -8.83 4.76 31.19
N ILE A 388 -8.97 6.09 31.29
CA ILE A 388 -8.10 7.08 30.66
C ILE A 388 -6.82 7.18 31.49
N TYR A 389 -5.66 6.83 30.92
CA TYR A 389 -4.38 7.24 31.47
C TYR A 389 -4.10 8.68 31.03
N GLY A 390 -3.98 9.58 32.02
CA GLY A 390 -3.76 11.00 31.80
C GLY A 390 -2.41 11.27 31.14
N ALA A 391 -2.47 11.96 30.00
CA ALA A 391 -1.41 12.87 29.61
C ALA A 391 -1.61 14.16 30.42
N ASP A 392 -0.71 14.41 31.36
CA ASP A 392 -0.65 15.71 32.03
C ASP A 392 0.11 16.67 31.10
N SER A 393 -0.63 17.53 30.40
CA SER A 393 -0.08 18.72 29.78
C SER A 393 -1.16 19.80 29.73
N SER A 394 -1.14 20.75 30.67
CA SER A 394 -1.36 22.16 30.33
C SER A 394 -1.10 23.08 31.53
N ILE A 395 0.02 23.82 31.50
CA ILE A 395 0.03 25.23 31.90
C ILE A 395 0.94 25.98 30.90
N TYR A 396 0.31 26.74 30.00
CA TYR A 396 0.87 27.97 29.38
C TYR A 396 1.03 29.01 30.51
N GLU A 397 2.07 29.84 30.62
CA GLU A 397 2.33 31.07 29.83
C GLU A 397 3.55 31.83 30.47
N PRO A 398 3.95 33.06 30.06
CA PRO A 398 4.97 33.40 29.07
C PRO A 398 6.26 34.05 29.68
N PHE A 399 7.24 34.31 28.81
CA PHE A 399 8.40 35.17 29.08
C PHE A 399 8.01 36.64 29.21
N GLU A 400 8.38 37.30 30.31
CA GLU A 400 8.78 38.72 30.33
C GLU A 400 9.66 39.06 31.56
N GLU A 401 10.91 39.43 31.24
CA GLU A 401 11.75 40.49 31.82
C GLU A 401 11.47 41.06 33.22
N SER A 402 12.41 40.90 34.17
CA SER A 402 12.90 42.04 34.97
C SER A 402 14.18 41.73 35.75
N LEU A 403 15.11 42.68 35.61
CA LEU A 403 16.35 42.88 36.36
C LEU A 403 16.08 43.32 37.82
N HIS A 404 17.14 43.19 38.63
CA HIS A 404 17.39 43.78 39.96
C HIS A 404 16.86 42.96 41.15
N ARG A 405 17.52 42.84 42.30
CA ARG A 405 18.82 43.28 42.88
C ARG A 405 18.69 42.95 44.38
N GLU A 406 19.80 42.62 45.05
CA GLU A 406 19.97 42.62 46.53
C GLU A 406 19.19 41.50 47.28
N ASP A 407 19.68 40.76 48.27
CA ASP A 407 20.85 40.91 49.15
C ASP A 407 21.16 39.56 49.86
N PHE A 408 22.44 39.38 50.16
CA PHE A 408 23.11 38.61 51.23
C PHE A 408 22.38 37.50 52.02
N LEU A 409 23.03 36.34 52.16
CA LEU A 409 23.85 36.02 53.34
C LEU A 409 24.59 34.68 53.20
N ASP A 410 25.82 34.70 53.72
CA ASP A 410 26.82 33.65 53.84
C ASP A 410 26.31 32.35 54.49
N THR A 411 26.87 31.19 54.11
CA THR A 411 27.91 30.49 54.89
C THR A 411 28.28 29.13 54.28
N GLU A 412 29.59 28.95 54.13
CA GLU A 412 30.42 27.77 54.48
C GLU A 412 29.83 26.36 54.29
N ASP A 413 30.38 25.54 53.40
CA ASP A 413 31.65 24.79 53.54
C ASP A 413 31.33 23.31 53.79
N ILE A 414 31.88 22.45 52.94
CA ILE A 414 32.64 21.23 53.27
C ILE A 414 32.62 20.28 52.08
N LEU A 415 33.84 20.00 51.63
CA LEU A 415 34.32 19.05 50.65
C LEU A 415 33.73 17.63 50.77
N GLY A 416 33.41 17.06 49.59
CA GLY A 416 34.20 15.97 49.01
C GLY A 416 34.00 14.55 49.57
N GLN A 417 33.34 13.71 48.77
CA GLN A 417 33.97 12.53 48.14
C GLN A 417 33.11 12.00 47.00
#